data_AF-A0AB34HUY6-F1
#
_entry.id   AF-A0AB34HUY6-F1
#
_cell.length_a   1.000
_cell.length_b   1.000
_cell.length_c   1.000
_cell.angle_alpha   90.00
_cell.angle_beta   90.00
_cell.angle_gamma   90.00
#
_symmetry.space_group_name_H-M   'P 1'
#
loop_
_entity.id
_entity.type
_entity.pdbx_description
1 polymer ?
#
loop_
_entity_poly.entity_id
_entity_poly.type
_entity_poly.pdbx_seq_one_letter_code
_entity_poly.pdbx_strand_id
1 'polypeptide(L)'
;MAVSSPRVLKVPAHRSTLNRHQYVLIKRVYRLFLSAAHGGKKAVQISKKRKFVADGIFKAELNEFLTWELAEDGYSGVEVRVTPTRTEIMILATRTHNVLGDKGRRIRELTAVAQKRFGFPDGSVELYVEKVATRGPCAIAQAESLRYKLLGGLAVRRACCGVLRFIMESGAEGCEVVVSGKLPGQRAKSMKSVDGLMIHSGDPVNDCVDAAVMLPWDPTGKTGPEKPLPDHVSVVGPKDEILPTTSISEQKGGKPEPPAMPQPVPTA
;
A
#
# COMPACT_ATOMS: atom_id res chain seq x y z
N MET A 1 20.03 23.55 -6.16
CA MET A 1 19.89 22.19 -5.61
C MET A 1 18.57 22.12 -4.85
N ALA A 2 17.55 21.51 -5.46
CA ALA A 2 16.26 21.35 -4.81
C ALA A 2 16.39 20.24 -3.75
N VAL A 3 16.44 20.63 -2.48
CA VAL A 3 16.39 19.69 -1.35
C VAL A 3 15.04 18.99 -1.47
N SER A 4 15.06 17.69 -1.81
CA SER A 4 13.85 16.87 -1.78
C SER A 4 13.28 16.98 -0.38
N SER A 5 12.06 17.52 -0.27
CA SER A 5 11.37 17.55 1.02
C SER A 5 11.28 16.11 1.52
N PRO A 6 11.64 15.81 2.78
CA PRO A 6 11.45 14.48 3.33
C PRO A 6 10.00 14.08 3.10
N ARG A 7 9.76 12.85 2.62
CA ARG A 7 8.41 12.28 2.43
C ARG A 7 7.77 12.05 3.80
N VAL A 8 7.48 13.15 4.48
CA VAL A 8 6.82 13.14 5.77
C VAL A 8 5.39 12.72 5.53
N LEU A 9 4.97 11.69 6.24
CA LEU A 9 3.59 11.28 6.35
C LEU A 9 2.79 12.44 6.96
N LYS A 10 2.26 13.29 6.09
CA LYS A 10 1.57 14.51 6.49
C LYS A 10 0.15 14.12 6.86
N VAL A 11 -0.07 13.80 8.12
CA VAL A 11 -1.42 13.66 8.66
C VAL A 11 -2.12 14.98 8.40
N PRO A 12 -3.20 15.00 7.58
CA PRO A 12 -3.90 16.24 7.30
C PRO A 12 -4.43 16.78 8.63
N ALA A 13 -3.88 17.92 9.07
CA ALA A 13 -4.52 18.72 10.10
C ALA A 13 -5.96 18.94 9.66
N HIS A 14 -6.93 18.77 10.56
CA HIS A 14 -8.35 18.96 10.30
C HIS A 14 -8.54 20.30 9.59
N ARG A 15 -8.61 20.28 8.26
CA ARG A 15 -8.60 21.49 7.44
C ARG A 15 -10.05 21.95 7.41
N SER A 16 -10.49 22.52 8.53
CA SER A 16 -11.76 23.25 8.65
C SER A 16 -11.82 24.46 7.70
N THR A 17 -10.77 24.72 6.91
CA THR A 17 -10.68 25.82 5.95
C THR A 17 -10.02 25.42 4.62
N LEU A 18 -10.13 24.16 4.18
CA LEU A 18 -9.85 23.82 2.78
C LEU A 18 -11.10 24.12 1.95
N ASN A 19 -11.25 25.41 1.69
CA ASN A 19 -12.09 26.03 0.69
C ASN A 19 -13.04 25.08 -0.06
N ARG A 20 -14.32 25.14 0.34
CA ARG A 20 -15.46 24.92 -0.58
C ARG A 20 -15.18 25.53 -1.96
N HIS A 21 -14.43 26.63 -2.03
CA HIS A 21 -13.95 27.27 -3.25
C HIS A 21 -13.08 26.41 -4.19
N GLN A 22 -12.15 25.57 -3.69
CA GLN A 22 -11.34 24.68 -4.55
C GLN A 22 -12.16 23.49 -5.05
N TYR A 23 -13.02 22.93 -4.19
CA TYR A 23 -14.01 21.92 -4.58
C TYR A 23 -15.05 22.47 -5.58
N VAL A 24 -15.42 23.76 -5.45
CA VAL A 24 -16.28 24.47 -6.41
C VAL A 24 -15.56 24.72 -7.73
N LEU A 25 -14.26 25.06 -7.73
CA LEU A 25 -13.47 25.25 -8.95
C LEU A 25 -13.30 23.93 -9.73
N ILE A 26 -13.00 22.82 -9.05
CA ILE A 26 -12.97 21.48 -9.65
C ILE A 26 -14.38 21.11 -10.14
N LYS A 27 -15.44 21.34 -9.35
CA LYS A 27 -16.84 21.18 -9.79
C LYS A 27 -17.21 22.09 -10.96
N ARG A 28 -16.62 23.27 -11.11
CA ARG A 28 -16.93 24.23 -12.20
C ARG A 28 -16.27 23.81 -13.51
N VAL A 29 -15.04 23.29 -13.43
CA VAL A 29 -14.35 22.64 -14.56
C VAL A 29 -15.09 21.36 -14.97
N TYR A 30 -15.50 20.52 -14.01
CA TYR A 30 -16.28 19.33 -14.29
C TYR A 30 -17.71 19.64 -14.76
N ARG A 31 -18.36 20.70 -14.28
CA ARG A 31 -19.70 21.12 -14.76
C ARG A 31 -19.68 21.65 -16.19
N LEU A 32 -18.60 22.32 -16.60
CA LEU A 32 -18.39 22.69 -18.01
C LEU A 32 -18.19 21.44 -18.90
N PHE A 33 -17.62 20.36 -18.35
CA PHE A 33 -17.52 19.07 -19.04
C PHE A 33 -18.81 18.23 -18.97
N LEU A 34 -19.60 18.34 -17.89
CA LEU A 34 -20.84 17.59 -17.65
C LEU A 34 -22.08 18.20 -18.34
N SER A 35 -22.04 19.49 -18.71
CA SER A 35 -23.15 20.14 -19.42
C SER A 35 -23.36 19.60 -20.86
N ALA A 36 -22.52 18.66 -21.30
CA ALA A 36 -22.67 17.97 -22.59
C ALA A 36 -23.31 16.56 -22.45
N ALA A 37 -24.06 16.28 -21.37
CA ALA A 37 -24.56 14.93 -21.07
C ALA A 37 -26.08 14.73 -21.20
N HIS A 38 -26.82 15.62 -21.86
CA HIS A 38 -28.20 15.36 -22.31
C HIS A 38 -28.26 15.46 -23.83
N GLY A 39 -28.04 14.33 -24.48
CA GLY A 39 -28.03 14.19 -25.94
C GLY A 39 -27.07 13.09 -26.34
N GLY A 40 -27.57 12.07 -27.07
CA GLY A 40 -26.84 10.86 -27.42
C GLY A 40 -25.40 11.12 -27.85
N LYS A 41 -24.44 10.65 -27.05
CA LYS A 41 -23.02 10.93 -27.28
C LYS A 41 -22.48 10.04 -28.40
N LYS A 42 -22.18 10.64 -29.56
CA LYS A 42 -21.12 10.13 -30.44
C LYS A 42 -19.85 9.95 -29.63
N ALA A 43 -19.11 8.86 -29.85
CA ALA A 43 -17.81 8.63 -29.23
C ALA A 43 -16.89 9.82 -29.55
N VAL A 44 -16.67 10.70 -28.58
CA VAL A 44 -15.73 11.80 -28.72
C VAL A 44 -14.36 11.18 -28.91
N GLN A 45 -13.75 11.37 -30.07
CA GLN A 45 -12.41 10.86 -30.31
C GLN A 45 -11.41 11.66 -29.48
N ILE A 46 -10.94 11.08 -28.37
CA ILE A 46 -9.98 11.69 -27.47
C ILE A 46 -8.57 11.21 -27.83
N SER A 47 -7.59 12.12 -27.85
CA SER A 47 -6.20 11.74 -28.08
C SER A 47 -5.66 10.87 -26.94
N LYS A 48 -4.74 9.95 -27.24
CA LYS A 48 -4.16 9.04 -26.23
C LYS A 48 -3.59 9.80 -25.02
N LYS A 49 -2.91 10.92 -25.25
CA LYS A 49 -2.37 11.79 -24.18
C LYS A 49 -3.47 12.33 -23.27
N ARG A 50 -4.56 12.84 -23.84
CA ARG A 50 -5.69 13.36 -23.06
C ARG A 50 -6.44 12.25 -22.31
N LYS A 51 -6.51 11.04 -22.89
CA LYS A 51 -7.09 9.88 -22.23
C LYS A 51 -6.32 9.53 -20.95
N PHE A 52 -5.00 9.37 -21.02
CA PHE A 52 -4.18 9.08 -19.83
C PHE A 52 -4.30 10.14 -18.73
N VAL A 53 -4.37 11.42 -19.11
CA VAL A 53 -4.57 12.50 -18.15
C VAL A 53 -5.96 12.44 -17.52
N ALA A 54 -7.01 12.18 -18.30
CA ALA A 54 -8.36 12.03 -17.78
C ALA A 54 -8.49 10.84 -16.81
N ASP A 55 -7.89 9.70 -17.16
CA ASP A 55 -7.86 8.50 -16.31
C ASP A 55 -7.08 8.75 -15.00
N GLY A 56 -5.98 9.51 -15.07
CA GLY A 56 -5.21 9.93 -13.90
C GLY A 56 -5.97 10.88 -12.97
N ILE A 57 -6.68 11.87 -13.53
CA ILE A 57 -7.53 12.79 -12.75
C ILE A 57 -8.67 12.00 -12.10
N PHE A 58 -9.29 11.07 -12.83
CA PHE A 58 -10.32 10.19 -12.30
C PHE A 58 -9.83 9.39 -11.08
N LYS A 59 -8.67 8.73 -11.19
CA LYS A 59 -8.08 7.96 -10.08
C LYS A 59 -7.75 8.88 -8.88
N ALA A 60 -7.21 10.06 -9.13
CA ALA A 60 -6.89 11.02 -8.07
C ALA A 60 -8.13 11.54 -7.33
N GLU A 61 -9.19 11.89 -8.06
CA GLU A 61 -10.44 12.37 -7.47
C GLU A 61 -11.14 11.26 -6.66
N LEU A 62 -11.14 10.03 -7.17
CA LEU A 62 -11.70 8.88 -6.47
C LEU A 62 -10.92 8.57 -5.20
N ASN A 63 -9.58 8.57 -5.26
CA ASN A 63 -8.73 8.33 -4.10
C ASN A 63 -8.96 9.39 -3.01
N GLU A 64 -9.04 10.67 -3.39
CA GLU A 64 -9.32 11.75 -2.44
C GLU A 64 -10.70 11.57 -1.80
N PHE A 65 -11.74 11.31 -2.59
CA PHE A 65 -13.09 11.08 -2.08
C PHE A 65 -13.15 9.94 -1.05
N LEU A 66 -12.54 8.78 -1.37
CA LEU A 66 -12.55 7.62 -0.49
C LEU A 66 -11.68 7.83 0.76
N THR A 67 -10.58 8.58 0.66
CA THR A 67 -9.73 8.89 1.82
C THR A 67 -10.51 9.65 2.89
N TRP A 68 -11.39 10.58 2.51
CA TRP A 68 -12.22 11.31 3.46
C TRP A 68 -13.37 10.47 4.01
N GLU A 69 -14.10 9.77 3.13
CA GLU A 69 -15.31 9.04 3.49
C GLU A 69 -15.02 7.78 4.32
N LEU A 70 -13.88 7.13 4.08
CA LEU A 70 -13.45 5.89 4.75
C LEU A 70 -12.27 6.11 5.70
N ALA A 71 -12.00 7.35 6.11
CA ALA A 71 -10.94 7.69 7.05
C ALA A 71 -11.08 6.88 8.36
N GLU A 72 -12.31 6.79 8.88
CA GLU A 72 -12.62 6.06 10.12
C GLU A 72 -12.48 4.55 9.98
N ASP A 73 -12.64 4.02 8.76
CA ASP A 73 -12.65 2.59 8.50
C ASP A 73 -11.27 2.02 8.19
N GLY A 74 -10.27 2.89 8.07
CA GLY A 74 -8.87 2.51 7.84
C GLY A 74 -8.64 2.12 6.39
N TYR A 75 -8.94 3.06 5.50
CA TYR A 75 -8.62 3.05 4.09
C TYR A 75 -7.10 2.99 3.85
N SER A 76 -6.68 2.21 2.85
CA SER A 76 -5.29 2.04 2.46
C SER A 76 -5.04 2.49 1.03
N GLY A 77 -6.02 2.34 0.13
CA GLY A 77 -5.84 2.70 -1.27
C GLY A 77 -6.98 2.18 -2.16
N VAL A 78 -6.90 2.55 -3.44
CA VAL A 78 -7.87 2.15 -4.46
C VAL A 78 -7.16 1.69 -5.72
N GLU A 79 -7.60 0.55 -6.24
CA GLU A 79 -7.20 0.03 -7.54
C GLU A 79 -8.40 0.09 -8.48
N VAL A 80 -8.20 0.62 -9.69
CA VAL A 80 -9.25 0.73 -10.70
C VAL A 80 -8.86 -0.16 -11.87
N ARG A 81 -9.72 -1.14 -12.17
CA ARG A 81 -9.62 -2.01 -13.34
C ARG A 81 -10.71 -1.61 -14.33
N VAL A 82 -10.29 -1.05 -15.45
CA VAL A 82 -11.20 -0.57 -16.48
C VAL A 82 -11.35 -1.64 -17.55
N THR A 83 -12.49 -2.33 -17.55
CA THR A 83 -12.92 -3.20 -18.66
C THR A 83 -13.85 -2.40 -19.56
N PRO A 84 -13.84 -2.57 -20.90
CA PRO A 84 -14.69 -1.81 -21.81
C PRO A 84 -16.19 -1.88 -21.48
N THR A 85 -16.62 -2.97 -20.83
CA THR A 85 -18.01 -3.21 -20.43
C THR A 85 -18.32 -2.76 -19.00
N ARG A 86 -17.36 -2.88 -18.08
CA ARG A 86 -17.53 -2.60 -16.64
C ARG A 86 -16.25 -2.01 -16.04
N THR A 87 -16.41 -1.06 -15.14
CA THR A 87 -15.31 -0.53 -14.35
C THR A 87 -15.39 -1.12 -12.95
N GLU A 88 -14.38 -1.89 -12.59
CA GLU A 88 -14.25 -2.50 -11.27
C GLU A 88 -13.33 -1.64 -10.43
N ILE A 89 -13.83 -1.19 -9.28
CA ILE A 89 -13.09 -0.37 -8.33
C ILE A 89 -12.88 -1.21 -7.08
N MET A 90 -11.63 -1.55 -6.79
CA MET A 90 -11.23 -2.33 -5.64
C MET A 90 -10.74 -1.39 -4.54
N ILE A 91 -11.47 -1.36 -3.43
CA ILE A 91 -11.16 -0.57 -2.24
C ILE A 91 -10.36 -1.45 -1.28
N LEU A 92 -9.13 -1.02 -0.99
CA LEU A 92 -8.26 -1.66 -0.02
C LEU A 92 -8.51 -1.02 1.35
N ALA A 93 -9.04 -1.80 2.29
CA ALA A 93 -9.35 -1.33 3.64
C ALA A 93 -8.99 -2.36 4.71
N THR A 94 -8.75 -1.88 5.93
CA THR A 94 -8.45 -2.74 7.07
C THR A 94 -9.72 -3.33 7.71
N ARG A 95 -10.79 -2.54 7.84
CA ARG A 95 -12.10 -2.97 8.36
C ARG A 95 -13.13 -3.03 7.25
N THR A 96 -13.15 -4.14 6.51
CA THR A 96 -14.05 -4.34 5.36
C THR A 96 -15.53 -4.33 5.74
N HIS A 97 -15.88 -4.82 6.94
CA HIS A 97 -17.26 -4.85 7.44
C HIS A 97 -17.90 -3.45 7.49
N ASN A 98 -17.19 -2.45 8.01
CA ASN A 98 -17.74 -1.10 8.14
C ASN A 98 -17.84 -0.37 6.80
N VAL A 99 -16.93 -0.67 5.87
CA VAL A 99 -16.99 -0.15 4.49
C VAL A 99 -18.21 -0.71 3.76
N LEU A 100 -18.53 -1.99 3.98
CA LEU A 100 -19.72 -2.63 3.43
C LEU A 100 -21.00 -2.04 4.04
N GLY A 101 -21.00 -1.83 5.37
CA GLY A 101 -22.12 -1.34 6.14
C GLY A 101 -23.24 -2.36 6.29
N ASP A 102 -24.33 -1.97 6.95
CA ASP A 102 -25.46 -2.86 7.23
C ASP A 102 -26.05 -3.45 5.96
N LYS A 103 -25.95 -4.78 5.80
CA LYS A 103 -26.43 -5.52 4.61
C LYS A 103 -25.93 -4.94 3.28
N GLY A 104 -24.74 -4.33 3.26
CA GLY A 104 -24.19 -3.70 2.05
C GLY A 104 -24.83 -2.36 1.69
N ARG A 105 -25.52 -1.70 2.62
CA ARG A 105 -26.14 -0.39 2.38
C ARG A 105 -25.10 0.66 1.99
N ARG A 106 -24.00 0.75 2.74
CA ARG A 106 -22.98 1.79 2.55
C ARG A 106 -22.27 1.64 1.20
N ILE A 107 -21.92 0.42 0.80
CA ILE A 107 -21.30 0.21 -0.52
C ILE A 107 -22.24 0.56 -1.67
N ARG A 108 -23.55 0.30 -1.55
CA ARG A 108 -24.55 0.69 -2.56
C ARG A 108 -24.68 2.21 -2.67
N GLU A 109 -24.64 2.92 -1.54
CA GLU A 109 -24.63 4.38 -1.49
C GLU A 109 -23.36 4.93 -2.16
N LEU A 110 -22.19 4.37 -1.86
CA LEU A 110 -20.92 4.73 -2.51
C LEU A 110 -20.95 4.49 -4.02
N THR A 111 -21.49 3.36 -4.47
CA THR A 111 -21.64 3.06 -5.90
C THR A 111 -22.54 4.09 -6.58
N ALA A 112 -23.68 4.43 -5.98
CA ALA A 112 -24.60 5.42 -6.52
C ALA A 112 -23.98 6.83 -6.61
N VAL A 113 -23.17 7.21 -5.61
CA VAL A 113 -22.44 8.49 -5.62
C VAL A 113 -21.38 8.49 -6.73
N ALA A 114 -20.60 7.40 -6.86
CA ALA A 114 -19.60 7.29 -7.91
C ALA A 114 -20.22 7.34 -9.32
N GLN A 115 -21.31 6.58 -9.56
CA GLN A 115 -22.03 6.58 -10.83
C GLN A 115 -22.53 7.99 -11.20
N LYS A 116 -23.23 8.66 -10.28
CA LYS A 116 -23.79 10.00 -10.52
C LYS A 116 -22.73 11.09 -10.68
N ARG A 117 -21.61 10.99 -9.95
CA ARG A 117 -20.55 12.01 -9.97
C ARG A 117 -19.75 11.96 -11.26
N PHE A 118 -19.43 10.75 -11.74
CA PHE A 118 -18.61 10.55 -12.93
C PHE A 118 -19.42 10.38 -14.22
N GLY A 119 -20.76 10.28 -14.13
CA GLY A 119 -21.65 10.19 -15.29
C GLY A 119 -21.58 8.85 -16.00
N PHE A 120 -21.37 7.76 -15.25
CA PHE A 120 -21.40 6.41 -15.77
C PHE A 120 -22.84 5.94 -15.99
N PRO A 121 -23.10 5.10 -17.01
CA PRO A 121 -24.40 4.45 -17.15
C PRO A 121 -24.67 3.51 -15.97
N ASP A 122 -25.95 3.35 -15.63
CA ASP A 122 -26.36 2.53 -14.49
C ASP A 122 -25.85 1.09 -14.65
N GLY A 123 -25.23 0.56 -13.60
CA GLY A 123 -24.69 -0.81 -13.58
C GLY A 123 -23.35 -1.00 -14.30
N SER A 124 -22.70 0.06 -14.79
CA SER A 124 -21.34 -0.07 -15.39
C SER A 124 -20.21 0.01 -14.37
N VAL A 125 -20.49 0.39 -13.13
CA VAL A 125 -19.49 0.53 -12.05
C VAL A 125 -19.83 -0.44 -10.93
N GLU A 126 -18.84 -1.25 -10.55
CA GLU A 126 -18.91 -2.18 -9.43
C GLU A 126 -17.80 -1.86 -8.43
N LEU A 127 -18.16 -1.77 -7.15
CA LEU A 127 -17.23 -1.58 -6.05
C LEU A 127 -17.00 -2.92 -5.35
N TYR A 128 -15.73 -3.30 -5.21
CA TYR A 128 -15.28 -4.44 -4.42
C TYR A 128 -14.47 -3.95 -3.24
N VAL A 129 -14.53 -4.68 -2.13
CA VAL A 129 -13.76 -4.37 -0.93
C VAL A 129 -12.84 -5.54 -0.65
N GLU A 130 -11.55 -5.25 -0.60
CA GLU A 130 -10.52 -6.23 -0.27
C GLU A 130 -9.82 -5.85 1.03
N LYS A 131 -9.52 -6.88 1.82
CA LYS A 131 -8.82 -6.69 3.10
C LYS A 131 -7.32 -6.62 2.84
N VAL A 132 -6.69 -5.55 3.33
CA VAL A 132 -5.23 -5.41 3.30
C VAL A 132 -4.57 -6.54 4.10
N ALA A 133 -3.56 -7.18 3.53
CA ALA A 133 -2.85 -8.31 4.16
C ALA A 133 -2.27 -7.94 5.53
N THR A 134 -1.48 -6.86 5.59
CA THR A 134 -0.87 -6.35 6.83
C THR A 134 -1.16 -4.86 6.99
N ARG A 135 -1.83 -4.48 8.08
CA ARG A 135 -2.15 -3.08 8.39
C ARG A 135 -0.93 -2.26 8.79
N GLY A 136 0.07 -2.89 9.39
CA GLY A 136 1.27 -2.24 9.92
C GLY A 136 2.01 -1.38 8.90
N PRO A 137 2.54 -1.98 7.81
CA PRO A 137 3.38 -1.27 6.85
C PRO A 137 2.66 -0.19 6.02
N CYS A 138 1.32 -0.20 5.97
CA CYS A 138 0.56 0.79 5.22
C CYS A 138 0.63 2.19 5.87
N ALA A 139 1.33 3.11 5.21
CA ALA A 139 1.53 4.47 5.71
C ALA A 139 0.21 5.23 5.94
N ILE A 140 -0.72 5.18 4.98
CA ILE A 140 -1.99 5.92 5.03
C ILE A 140 -2.85 5.47 6.21
N ALA A 141 -2.97 4.15 6.40
CA ALA A 141 -3.74 3.59 7.52
C ALA A 141 -3.14 3.96 8.88
N GLN A 142 -1.80 4.01 8.99
CA GLN A 142 -1.12 4.45 10.21
C GLN A 142 -1.26 5.95 10.45
N ALA A 143 -1.27 6.77 9.40
CA ALA A 143 -1.55 8.21 9.46
C ALA A 143 -2.89 8.50 10.11
N GLU A 144 -3.95 7.86 9.59
CA GLU A 144 -5.31 8.04 10.09
C GLU A 144 -5.42 7.49 11.52
N SER A 145 -4.77 6.36 11.80
CA SER A 145 -4.72 5.82 13.16
C SER A 145 -4.05 6.78 14.15
N LEU A 146 -2.97 7.46 13.74
CA LEU A 146 -2.31 8.48 14.53
C LEU A 146 -3.21 9.71 14.71
N ARG A 147 -3.91 10.14 13.66
CA ARG A 147 -4.89 11.24 13.69
C ARG A 147 -5.97 10.97 14.74
N TYR A 148 -6.60 9.80 14.74
CA TYR A 148 -7.64 9.46 15.72
C TYR A 148 -7.09 9.35 17.15
N LYS A 149 -5.88 8.82 17.35
CA LYS A 149 -5.25 8.79 18.68
C LYS A 149 -5.04 10.20 19.24
N LEU A 150 -4.58 11.13 18.40
CA LEU A 150 -4.37 12.52 18.80
C LEU A 150 -5.71 13.25 19.07
N LEU A 151 -6.72 13.04 18.23
CA LEU A 151 -8.06 13.59 18.44
C LEU A 151 -8.73 13.00 19.70
N GLY A 152 -8.46 11.74 20.01
CA GLY A 152 -8.91 11.07 21.24
C GLY A 152 -8.20 11.55 22.51
N GLY A 153 -7.35 12.58 22.43
CA GLY A 153 -6.71 13.20 23.59
C GLY A 153 -5.48 12.45 24.11
N LEU A 154 -4.94 11.47 23.38
CA LEU A 154 -3.68 10.85 23.79
C LEU A 154 -2.54 11.86 23.63
N ALA A 155 -1.65 11.90 24.63
CA ALA A 155 -0.43 12.70 24.56
C ALA A 155 0.39 12.37 23.30
N VAL A 156 0.90 13.41 22.62
CA VAL A 156 1.58 13.29 21.31
C VAL A 156 2.68 12.24 21.32
N ARG A 157 3.55 12.27 22.34
CA ARG A 157 4.64 11.30 22.48
C ARG A 157 4.13 9.87 22.62
N ARG A 158 3.07 9.66 23.41
CA ARG A 158 2.45 8.34 23.61
C ARG A 158 1.79 7.83 22.32
N ALA A 159 1.10 8.70 21.58
CA ALA A 159 0.48 8.35 20.32
C ALA A 159 1.52 7.94 19.27
N CYS A 160 2.61 8.71 19.12
CA CYS A 160 3.69 8.42 18.18
C CYS A 160 4.42 7.12 18.54
N CYS A 161 4.87 6.95 19.79
CA CYS A 161 5.54 5.72 20.22
C CYS A 161 4.64 4.49 20.05
N GLY A 162 3.34 4.61 20.30
CA GLY A 162 2.40 3.50 20.11
C GLY A 162 2.12 3.15 18.64
N VAL A 163 2.29 4.07 17.70
CA VAL A 163 2.20 3.79 16.26
C VAL A 163 3.53 3.22 15.75
N LEU A 164 4.66 3.84 16.12
CA LEU A 164 5.99 3.34 15.77
C LEU A 164 6.19 1.89 16.20
N ARG A 165 5.87 1.57 17.46
CA ARG A 165 6.00 0.21 17.98
C ARG A 165 5.14 -0.77 17.20
N PHE A 166 3.91 -0.39 16.84
CA PHE A 166 3.02 -1.23 16.05
C PHE A 166 3.57 -1.50 14.63
N ILE A 167 4.21 -0.49 14.01
CA ILE A 167 4.81 -0.63 12.67
C ILE A 167 6.03 -1.55 12.72
N MET A 168 6.91 -1.37 13.71
CA MET A 168 8.07 -2.24 13.91
C MET A 168 7.67 -3.68 14.27
N GLU A 169 6.68 -3.87 15.16
CA GLU A 169 6.10 -5.18 15.50
C GLU A 169 5.45 -5.88 14.29
N SER A 170 5.02 -5.11 13.29
CA SER A 170 4.47 -5.64 12.04
C SER A 170 5.53 -6.03 11.02
N GLY A 171 6.82 -5.90 11.35
CA GLY A 171 7.94 -6.34 10.51
C GLY A 171 8.44 -5.30 9.49
N ALA A 172 8.21 -4.00 9.73
CA ALA A 172 8.87 -2.96 8.94
C ALA A 172 10.37 -2.86 9.29
N GLU A 173 11.21 -2.53 8.31
CA GLU A 173 12.66 -2.32 8.54
C GLU A 173 12.93 -1.01 9.30
N GLY A 174 12.06 -0.02 9.11
CA GLY A 174 12.08 1.20 9.90
C GLY A 174 10.92 2.13 9.59
N CYS A 175 10.74 3.13 10.45
CA CYS A 175 9.66 4.09 10.34
C CYS A 175 10.07 5.46 10.89
N GLU A 176 9.62 6.51 10.21
CA GLU A 176 9.79 7.89 10.63
C GLU A 176 8.41 8.55 10.79
N VAL A 177 8.06 8.92 12.02
CA VAL A 177 6.83 9.67 12.33
C VAL A 177 7.20 11.10 12.72
N VAL A 178 6.70 12.07 11.97
CA VAL A 178 6.91 13.50 12.25
C VAL A 178 5.57 14.17 12.52
N VAL A 179 5.40 14.68 13.74
CA VAL A 179 4.24 15.50 14.12
C VAL A 179 4.67 16.95 14.24
N SER A 180 4.11 17.81 13.39
CA SER A 180 4.42 19.23 13.36
C SER A 180 3.17 20.07 13.62
N GLY A 181 3.34 21.18 14.33
CA GLY A 181 2.25 22.12 14.61
C GLY A 181 2.39 22.78 15.98
N LYS A 182 1.25 23.23 16.54
CA LYS A 182 1.18 23.76 17.90
C LYS A 182 1.20 22.62 18.92
N LEU A 183 2.40 22.13 19.18
CA LEU A 183 2.71 21.27 20.33
C LEU A 183 2.79 22.15 21.59
N PRO A 184 2.76 21.61 22.84
CA PRO A 184 2.64 22.41 24.06
C PRO A 184 3.51 23.70 24.02
N GLY A 185 2.82 24.84 24.05
CA GLY A 185 3.36 26.18 23.83
C GLY A 185 2.64 26.97 22.73
N GLN A 186 2.88 28.28 22.67
CA GLN A 186 2.29 29.17 21.65
C GLN A 186 3.02 29.09 20.30
N ARG A 187 4.29 28.69 20.30
CA ARG A 187 5.12 28.55 19.10
C ARG A 187 4.97 27.16 18.50
N ALA A 188 4.96 27.08 17.17
CA ALA A 188 4.98 25.80 16.48
C ALA A 188 6.29 25.05 16.77
N LYS A 189 6.18 23.73 16.93
CA LYS A 189 7.31 22.81 17.10
C LYS A 189 7.09 21.60 16.18
N SER A 190 8.18 20.92 15.84
CA SER A 190 8.15 19.65 15.13
C SER A 190 8.79 18.58 16.01
N MET A 191 8.06 17.50 16.25
CA MET A 191 8.55 16.33 16.96
C MET A 191 8.75 15.20 15.95
N LYS A 192 9.99 14.75 15.80
CA LYS A 192 10.37 13.60 14.96
C LYS A 192 10.64 12.41 15.87
N SER A 193 10.02 11.27 15.56
CA SER A 193 10.24 10.00 16.25
C SER A 193 10.59 8.98 15.17
N VAL A 194 11.78 8.38 15.28
CA VAL A 194 12.36 7.46 14.31
C VAL A 194 12.69 6.17 15.01
N ASP A 195 12.47 5.05 14.33
CA ASP A 195 12.89 3.73 14.76
C ASP A 195 13.31 2.90 13.53
N GLY A 196 14.31 2.04 13.67
CA GLY A 196 14.86 1.23 12.57
C GLY A 196 15.66 1.99 11.49
N LEU A 197 15.81 1.36 10.32
CA LEU A 197 16.53 1.89 9.17
C LEU A 197 15.62 2.80 8.33
N MET A 198 16.13 3.95 7.88
CA MET A 198 15.39 4.85 7.00
C MET A 198 16.32 5.46 5.95
N ILE A 199 16.00 5.25 4.68
CA ILE A 199 16.75 5.81 3.53
C ILE A 199 16.06 7.09 3.05
N HIS A 200 16.84 8.16 2.85
CA HIS A 200 16.32 9.46 2.40
C HIS A 200 16.69 9.81 0.95
N SER A 201 17.67 9.12 0.35
CA SER A 201 18.25 9.46 -0.96
C SER A 201 18.26 8.30 -1.95
N GLY A 202 18.15 8.64 -3.24
CA GLY A 202 18.25 7.70 -4.36
C GLY A 202 16.90 7.13 -4.80
N ASP A 203 16.93 6.36 -5.90
CA ASP A 203 15.78 5.64 -6.43
C ASP A 203 15.18 4.57 -5.49
N PRO A 204 15.93 3.84 -4.62
CA PRO A 204 15.32 2.85 -3.73
C PRO A 204 14.27 3.44 -2.78
N VAL A 205 14.27 4.75 -2.56
CA VAL A 205 13.23 5.44 -1.77
C VAL A 205 11.84 5.32 -2.41
N ASN A 206 11.75 5.22 -3.75
CA ASN A 206 10.46 5.10 -4.42
C ASN A 206 9.80 3.73 -4.22
N ASP A 207 10.62 2.69 -4.11
CA ASP A 207 10.16 1.30 -4.08
C ASP A 207 10.16 0.72 -2.67
N CYS A 208 11.14 1.09 -1.83
CA CYS A 208 11.31 0.55 -0.48
C CYS A 208 10.58 1.39 0.59
N VAL A 209 10.30 2.67 0.32
CA VAL A 209 9.68 3.57 1.32
C VAL A 209 8.28 4.00 0.88
N ASP A 210 7.26 3.48 1.56
CA ASP A 210 5.89 3.97 1.45
C ASP A 210 5.73 5.21 2.34
N ALA A 211 5.93 6.39 1.73
CA ALA A 211 6.00 7.70 2.38
C ALA A 211 7.02 7.77 3.53
N ALA A 212 6.70 7.23 4.70
CA ALA A 212 7.53 7.26 5.90
C ALA A 212 7.70 5.91 6.61
N VAL A 213 7.31 4.80 5.97
CA VAL A 213 7.57 3.43 6.43
C VAL A 213 8.47 2.73 5.42
N MET A 214 9.60 2.19 5.88
CA MET A 214 10.50 1.38 5.08
C MET A 214 10.04 -0.08 5.14
N LEU A 215 9.68 -0.61 3.97
CA LEU A 215 9.19 -1.97 3.78
C LEU A 215 10.38 -2.95 3.82
N PRO A 216 10.17 -4.16 4.37
CA PRO A 216 11.20 -5.19 4.35
C PRO A 216 11.44 -5.70 2.94
N TRP A 217 12.70 -6.03 2.62
CA TRP A 217 12.99 -6.77 1.39
C TRP A 217 12.36 -8.17 1.45
N ASP A 218 11.59 -8.54 0.43
CA ASP A 218 10.93 -9.83 0.32
C ASP A 218 11.11 -10.37 -1.12
N PRO A 219 11.79 -11.52 -1.33
CA PRO A 219 11.96 -12.09 -2.66
C PRO A 219 10.64 -12.50 -3.32
N THR A 220 9.55 -12.63 -2.56
CA THR A 220 8.21 -12.96 -3.10
C THR A 220 7.38 -11.74 -3.50
N GLY A 221 7.83 -10.52 -3.17
CA GLY A 221 7.17 -9.27 -3.57
C GLY A 221 5.82 -8.98 -2.91
N LYS A 222 5.45 -9.72 -1.85
CA LYS A 222 4.11 -9.58 -1.23
C LYS A 222 4.07 -8.48 -0.18
N THR A 223 5.09 -8.42 0.67
CA THR A 223 5.15 -7.45 1.78
C THR A 223 6.05 -6.25 1.50
N GLY A 224 6.89 -6.34 0.47
CA GLY A 224 7.82 -5.29 0.11
C GLY A 224 8.44 -5.53 -1.27
N PRO A 225 9.46 -4.74 -1.64
CA PRO A 225 10.07 -4.82 -2.96
C PRO A 225 10.80 -6.15 -3.17
N GLU A 226 10.67 -6.72 -4.38
CA GLU A 226 11.40 -7.93 -4.79
C GLU A 226 12.90 -7.69 -4.93
N LYS A 227 13.28 -6.48 -5.33
CA LYS A 227 14.68 -6.10 -5.57
C LYS A 227 15.35 -5.77 -4.23
N PRO A 228 16.49 -6.39 -3.90
CA PRO A 228 17.25 -6.01 -2.73
C PRO A 228 17.81 -4.59 -2.89
N LEU A 229 18.23 -4.01 -1.77
CA LEU A 229 18.95 -2.74 -1.79
C LEU A 229 20.23 -2.87 -2.64
N PRO A 230 20.60 -1.82 -3.39
CA PRO A 230 21.71 -1.89 -4.35
C PRO A 230 23.08 -2.13 -3.70
N ASP A 231 23.22 -1.81 -2.41
CA ASP A 231 24.39 -2.00 -1.58
C ASP A 231 24.37 -3.34 -0.80
N HIS A 232 23.25 -4.06 -0.81
CA HIS A 232 23.12 -5.33 -0.10
C HIS A 232 23.67 -6.50 -0.92
N VAL A 233 24.88 -6.96 -0.58
CA VAL A 233 25.54 -8.12 -1.20
C VAL A 233 25.36 -9.37 -0.34
N SER A 234 24.62 -10.36 -0.83
CA SER A 234 24.46 -11.66 -0.17
C SER A 234 25.58 -12.63 -0.59
N VAL A 235 26.47 -12.97 0.34
CA VAL A 235 27.52 -13.98 0.12
C VAL A 235 27.01 -15.33 0.62
N VAL A 236 26.88 -16.31 -0.30
CA VAL A 236 26.47 -17.67 0.05
C VAL A 236 27.67 -18.40 0.66
N GLY A 237 27.46 -19.03 1.82
CA GLY A 237 28.50 -19.84 2.45
C GLY A 237 28.92 -21.00 1.54
N PRO A 238 30.22 -21.37 1.53
CA PRO A 238 30.67 -22.53 0.78
C PRO A 238 29.95 -23.78 1.29
N LYS A 239 29.72 -24.75 0.40
CA LYS A 239 29.20 -26.05 0.80
C LYS A 239 30.30 -26.79 1.56
N ASP A 240 29.92 -27.51 2.61
CA ASP A 240 30.85 -28.39 3.31
C ASP A 240 31.19 -29.58 2.40
N GLU A 241 32.28 -29.43 1.65
CA GLU A 241 32.85 -30.52 0.87
C GLU A 241 33.67 -31.41 1.81
N ILE A 242 33.18 -32.63 2.04
CA ILE A 242 33.95 -33.66 2.72
C ILE A 242 35.13 -33.99 1.80
N LEU A 243 36.34 -33.66 2.24
CA LEU A 243 37.55 -33.99 1.49
C LEU A 243 37.59 -35.51 1.28
N PRO A 244 37.60 -36.01 0.03
CA PRO A 244 37.70 -37.44 -0.20
C PRO A 244 39.06 -37.92 0.30
N THR A 245 39.06 -38.83 1.27
CA THR A 245 40.27 -39.43 1.85
C THR A 245 40.95 -40.41 0.89
N THR A 246 40.21 -40.91 -0.11
CA THR A 246 40.70 -41.84 -1.14
C THR A 246 40.05 -41.56 -2.48
N SER A 247 40.71 -41.95 -3.58
CA SER A 247 40.15 -41.87 -4.92
C SER A 247 39.03 -42.90 -5.08
N ILE A 248 37.77 -42.45 -5.16
CA ILE A 248 36.60 -43.30 -5.42
C ILE A 248 36.22 -43.17 -6.90
N SER A 249 36.11 -44.28 -7.61
CA SER A 249 35.53 -44.33 -8.95
C SER A 249 34.03 -44.63 -8.85
N GLU A 250 33.18 -43.71 -9.27
CA GLU A 250 31.73 -43.91 -9.32
C GLU A 250 31.32 -44.34 -10.75
N GLN A 251 31.04 -45.64 -10.94
CA GLN A 251 30.53 -46.15 -12.23
C GLN A 251 29.01 -45.98 -12.29
N LYS A 252 28.55 -45.00 -13.07
CA LYS A 252 27.13 -44.75 -13.28
C LYS A 252 26.57 -45.66 -14.39
N GLY A 253 26.05 -46.82 -13.99
CA GLY A 253 25.33 -47.75 -14.88
C GLY A 253 25.65 -49.22 -14.64
N GLY A 254 25.04 -49.82 -13.62
CA GLY A 254 25.06 -51.26 -13.37
C GLY A 254 23.71 -51.73 -12.83
N LYS A 255 23.19 -52.85 -13.37
CA LYS A 255 21.90 -53.49 -13.00
C LYS A 255 21.92 -53.90 -11.51
N PRO A 256 20.77 -53.94 -10.78
CA PRO A 256 20.79 -54.30 -9.35
C PRO A 256 21.28 -55.74 -9.18
N GLU A 257 22.36 -55.94 -8.42
CA GLU A 257 22.79 -57.27 -7.99
C GLU A 257 21.89 -57.75 -6.83
N PRO A 258 21.45 -59.03 -6.84
CA PRO A 258 20.50 -59.58 -5.88
C PRO A 258 21.10 -59.72 -4.46
N PRO A 259 20.27 -59.71 -3.40
CA PRO A 259 20.74 -59.82 -2.02
C PRO A 259 21.44 -61.16 -1.79
N ALA A 260 22.65 -61.11 -1.23
CA ALA A 260 23.39 -62.29 -0.81
C ALA A 260 22.59 -63.05 0.27
N MET A 261 22.25 -64.31 -0.03
CA MET A 261 21.66 -65.24 0.91
C MET A 261 22.63 -65.54 2.07
N PRO A 262 22.13 -65.74 3.31
CA PRO A 262 22.97 -66.09 4.44
C PRO A 262 23.45 -67.54 4.32
N GLN A 263 24.75 -67.76 4.54
CA GLN A 263 25.31 -69.10 4.74
C GLN A 263 25.84 -69.27 6.17
N PRO A 264 25.79 -70.52 6.67
CA PRO A 264 25.42 -70.82 8.06
C PRO A 264 26.61 -70.87 9.02
N VAL A 265 26.29 -70.68 10.29
CA VAL A 265 27.19 -70.74 11.45
C VAL A 265 27.79 -72.14 11.59
N PRO A 266 29.11 -72.29 11.78
CA PRO A 266 29.68 -73.45 12.44
C PRO A 266 29.88 -73.14 13.92
N THR A 267 29.10 -73.82 14.77
CA THR A 267 29.38 -73.97 16.21
C THR A 267 30.31 -75.16 16.39
N ALA A 268 31.46 -74.93 17.03
CA ALA A 268 32.07 -75.81 18.03
C ALA A 268 33.10 -75.00 18.83
#